data_AF-P0DQI9-F1
#
_entry.id   AF-P0DQI9-F1
#
_cell.length_a   1.000
_cell.length_b   1.000
_cell.length_c   1.000
_cell.angle_alpha   90.00
_cell.angle_beta   90.00
_cell.angle_gamma   90.00
#
_symmetry.space_group_name_H-M   'P 1'
#
loop_
_entity.id
_entity.type
_entity.pdbx_description
1 polymer ?
#
loop_
_entity_poly.entity_id
_entity_poly.type
_entity_poly.pdbx_seq_one_letter_code
_entity_poly.pdbx_strand_id
1 'polypeptide(L)' 'MAPLLKLNILLLIVLICFTFHANATHRCVRHGEYCNERIRLDCCFGDCVKNKCSDDF' A
#
# COMPACT_ATOMS: atom_id res chain seq x y z
N MET A 1 23.97 3.19 -31.06
CA MET A 1 23.31 4.06 -30.05
C MET A 1 22.00 3.50 -29.48
N ALA A 2 21.21 2.73 -30.23
CA ALA A 2 19.92 2.18 -29.76
C ALA A 2 19.93 1.16 -28.58
N PRO A 3 20.92 0.25 -28.42
CA PRO A 3 20.83 -0.78 -27.36
C PRO A 3 21.02 -0.19 -25.95
N LEU A 4 21.88 0.82 -25.82
CA LEU A 4 22.10 1.55 -24.56
C LEU A 4 20.82 2.29 -24.13
N LEU A 5 20.08 2.87 -25.07
CA LEU A 5 18.81 3.53 -24.76
C LEU A 5 17.76 2.54 -24.25
N LYS A 6 17.63 1.37 -24.88
CA LYS A 6 16.69 0.32 -24.42
C LYS A 6 17.05 -0.19 -23.02
N LEU A 7 18.33 -0.43 -22.76
CA LEU A 7 18.80 -0.87 -21.44
C LEU A 7 18.51 0.18 -20.36
N ASN A 8 18.75 1.45 -20.65
CA ASN A 8 18.45 2.55 -19.73
C ASN A 8 16.94 2.69 -19.45
N ILE A 9 16.09 2.57 -20.47
CA ILE A 9 14.63 2.63 -20.28
C ILE A 9 14.16 1.46 -19.39
N LEU A 10 14.66 0.25 -19.62
CA LEU A 10 14.33 -0.91 -18.79
C LEU A 10 14.77 -0.69 -17.34
N LEU A 11 15.97 -0.17 -17.12
CA LEU A 11 16.48 0.14 -15.79
C LEU A 11 15.60 1.18 -15.08
N LEU A 12 15.16 2.23 -15.79
CA LEU A 12 14.26 3.24 -15.23
C LEU A 12 12.90 2.65 -14.82
N ILE A 13 12.32 1.78 -15.64
CA ILE A 13 11.05 1.09 -15.31
C ILE A 13 11.24 0.25 -14.03
N VAL A 14 12.32 -0.52 -13.95
CA VAL A 14 12.63 -1.33 -12.77
C VAL A 14 12.80 -0.46 -11.52
N LEU A 15 13.55 0.64 -11.61
CA LEU A 15 13.74 1.58 -10.49
C LEU A 15 12.39 2.18 -10.03
N ILE A 16 11.53 2.59 -10.96
CA ILE A 16 10.19 3.10 -10.63
C ILE A 16 9.34 1.99 -10.00
N CYS A 17 9.33 0.76 -10.52
CA CYS A 17 8.59 -0.34 -9.92
C CYS A 17 9.05 -0.65 -8.49
N PHE A 18 10.37 -0.62 -8.22
CA PHE A 18 10.91 -0.83 -6.88
C PHE A 18 10.48 0.27 -5.89
N THR A 19 10.45 1.54 -6.31
CA THR A 19 9.97 2.63 -5.42
C THR A 19 8.48 2.54 -5.15
N PHE A 20 7.67 2.12 -6.13
CA PHE A 20 6.24 1.91 -5.93
C PHE A 20 5.92 0.75 -4.98
N HIS A 21 6.63 -0.39 -5.09
CA HIS A 21 6.41 -1.53 -4.20
C HIS A 21 6.82 -1.24 -2.75
N ALA A 22 7.90 -0.49 -2.54
CA ALA A 22 8.39 -0.17 -1.20
C ALA A 22 7.43 0.71 -0.38
N ASN A 23 6.52 1.45 -1.04
CA ASN A 23 5.64 2.40 -0.35
C ASN A 23 4.30 1.78 0.10
N ALA A 24 4.05 0.50 -0.19
CA ALA A 24 2.86 -0.19 0.30
C ALA A 24 3.06 -0.68 1.74
N THR A 25 3.41 0.21 2.68
CA THR A 25 3.25 -0.13 4.10
C THR A 25 1.75 -0.13 4.38
N HIS A 26 1.12 -1.31 4.31
CA HIS A 26 -0.20 -1.54 4.93
C HIS A 26 -0.02 -1.30 6.43
N ARG A 27 -0.22 -0.05 6.86
CA ARG A 27 -0.31 0.27 8.28
C ARG A 27 -1.73 -0.05 8.68
N CYS A 28 -1.88 -1.07 9.51
CA CYS A 28 -3.15 -1.31 10.14
C CYS A 28 -3.41 -0.21 11.18
N VAL A 29 -4.68 0.16 11.35
CA VAL A 29 -5.12 1.14 12.34
C VAL A 29 -5.58 0.44 13.62
N ARG A 30 -5.44 1.12 14.76
CA ARG A 30 -5.80 0.57 16.08
C ARG A 30 -7.31 0.59 16.29
N HIS A 31 -7.78 -0.16 17.29
CA HIS A 31 -9.17 -0.12 17.72
C HIS A 31 -9.68 1.31 17.95
N GLY A 32 -10.90 1.60 17.50
CA GLY A 32 -11.56 2.91 17.60
C GLY A 32 -11.10 3.97 16.58
N GLU A 33 -9.96 3.75 15.93
CA GLU A 33 -9.44 4.62 14.86
C GLU A 33 -10.24 4.47 13.58
N TYR A 34 -10.09 5.45 12.70
CA TYR A 34 -10.73 5.45 11.40
C TYR A 34 -10.11 4.38 10.49
N CYS A 35 -10.95 3.51 9.96
CA CYS A 35 -10.58 2.51 8.96
C CYS A 35 -11.36 2.75 7.67
N ASN A 36 -10.81 2.30 6.54
CA ASN A 36 -11.46 2.45 5.25
C ASN A 36 -10.92 1.44 4.24
N GLU A 37 -11.74 0.46 3.92
CA GLU A 37 -11.43 -0.63 2.99
C GLU A 37 -11.10 -0.11 1.57
N ARG A 38 -11.69 1.01 1.16
CA ARG A 38 -11.45 1.58 -0.18
C ARG A 38 -10.04 2.12 -0.36
N ILE A 39 -9.39 2.54 0.73
CA ILE A 39 -8.03 3.09 0.71
C ILE A 39 -7.01 2.14 1.35
N ARG A 40 -7.37 0.85 1.53
CA ARG A 40 -6.48 -0.17 2.12
C ARG A 40 -6.00 0.19 3.53
N LEU A 41 -6.87 0.82 4.32
CA LEU A 41 -6.61 1.17 5.71
C LEU A 41 -7.37 0.19 6.61
N ASP A 42 -6.78 -0.98 6.81
CA ASP A 42 -7.37 -2.09 7.56
C ASP A 42 -7.15 -1.96 9.06
N CYS A 43 -7.98 -2.63 9.85
CA CYS A 43 -7.82 -2.73 11.30
C CYS A 43 -6.71 -3.71 11.66
N CYS A 44 -5.92 -3.42 12.71
CA CYS A 44 -4.93 -4.37 13.21
C CYS A 44 -5.60 -5.59 13.86
N PHE A 45 -6.74 -5.35 14.50
CA PHE A 45 -7.58 -6.32 15.18
C PHE A 45 -9.05 -5.93 14.96
N GLY A 46 -9.92 -6.92 14.89
CA GLY A 46 -11.35 -6.71 14.65
C GLY A 46 -11.69 -6.32 13.21
N ASP A 47 -12.92 -5.84 13.03
CA ASP A 47 -13.51 -5.49 11.74
C ASP A 47 -13.67 -3.97 11.56
N CYS A 48 -13.67 -3.51 10.31
CA CYS A 48 -13.94 -2.12 9.97
C CYS A 48 -15.45 -1.86 9.89
N VAL A 49 -16.05 -1.39 10.98
CA VAL A 49 -17.49 -1.15 11.10
C VAL A 49 -17.78 0.35 11.13
N LYS A 50 -18.61 0.86 10.21
CA LYS A 50 -18.95 2.30 10.09
C LYS A 50 -17.70 3.20 10.03
N ASN A 51 -16.69 2.77 9.28
CA ASN A 51 -15.39 3.43 9.15
C ASN A 51 -14.58 3.54 10.46
N LYS A 52 -14.84 2.67 11.45
CA LYS A 52 -14.03 2.54 12.66
C LYS A 52 -13.67 1.10 12.94
N CYS A 53 -12.49 0.86 13.49
CA CYS A 53 -12.11 -0.47 13.97
C CYS A 53 -12.87 -0.81 15.24
N SER A 54 -13.59 -1.94 15.21
CA SER A 54 -14.33 -2.48 16.33
C SER A 54 -13.98 -3.96 16.50
N ASP A 55 -13.80 -4.36 17.75
CA ASP A 55 -13.57 -5.74 18.18
C ASP A 55 -14.90 -6.37 18.69
N ASP A 56 -16.08 -5.88 18.28
CA ASP A 56 -17.39 -6.31 18.81
C ASP A 56 -17.83 -7.75 18.39
N PHE A 57 -16.90 -8.70 18.21
CA PHE A 57 -17.20 -10.13 18.06
C PHE A 57 -16.33 -11.03 18.95
#